data_AF-A0A819ENS3-F1
#
_entry.id   AF-A0A819ENS3-F1
#
_cell.length_a   1.000
_cell.length_b   1.000
_cell.length_c   1.000
_cell.angle_alpha   90.00
_cell.angle_beta   90.00
_cell.angle_gamma   90.00
#
_symmetry.space_group_name_H-M   'P 1'
#
loop_
_entity.id
_entity.type
_entity.pdbx_description
1 polymer ?
#
loop_
_entity_poly.entity_id
_entity_poly.type
_entity_poly.pdbx_seq_one_letter_code
_entity_poly.pdbx_strand_id
1 'polypeptide(L)'
;MKNINIQTSFISNNNNSQNFTISTKSLTNKTNKCNSSFTNSTLIYTNRTLETKVQCIGSLYNQSCLFQNLYYVDNTFTILIVKGSYLPEYSIRTNAFYMWPTKPNKREFDSYVHLQIFVRNIVKPRRIPYVTLYFGQLWLWNIGHALFDGLYPAYVALIRFSPRHLHPFRILADVGECQDCWSEDVYSRFAGLGLIKQFVLNKLSKGRFLSNNWM
;
A
#
# COMPACT_ATOMS: atom_id res chain seq x y z
N MET A 1 10.95 -18.58 -2.58
CA MET A 1 10.79 -17.19 -2.08
C MET A 1 9.46 -17.06 -1.35
N LYS A 2 9.23 -15.96 -0.61
CA LYS A 2 8.00 -15.69 0.17
C LYS A 2 7.43 -14.34 -0.26
N ASN A 3 6.17 -14.29 -0.70
CA ASN A 3 5.59 -13.09 -1.30
C ASN A 3 4.57 -12.44 -0.38
N ILE A 4 4.64 -11.12 -0.29
CA ILE A 4 3.69 -10.31 0.45
C ILE A 4 2.89 -9.49 -0.55
N ASN A 5 1.58 -9.63 -0.53
CA ASN A 5 0.69 -8.79 -1.31
C ASN A 5 0.05 -7.75 -0.38
N ILE A 6 0.44 -6.49 -0.51
CA ILE A 6 0.14 -5.42 0.43
C ILE A 6 -0.89 -4.47 -0.17
N GLN A 7 -2.06 -4.33 0.45
CA GLN A 7 -2.91 -3.16 0.22
C GLN A 7 -2.65 -2.13 1.33
N THR A 8 -1.63 -1.30 1.08
CA THR A 8 -1.11 -0.26 2.00
C THR A 8 -1.90 1.04 1.88
N SER A 9 -1.60 1.98 2.78
CA SER A 9 -2.20 3.31 2.73
C SER A 9 -1.17 4.46 3.01
N PHE A 10 -0.90 5.42 2.04
CA PHE A 10 -0.14 6.71 2.19
C PHE A 10 -0.60 8.18 1.68
N ILE A 11 -1.05 9.09 2.61
CA ILE A 11 -1.57 10.52 2.84
C ILE A 11 -1.04 11.37 4.05
N SER A 12 -0.08 12.31 3.94
CA SER A 12 0.45 13.11 5.10
C SER A 12 -0.14 14.53 5.22
N ASN A 13 0.11 15.18 6.36
CA ASN A 13 -0.33 16.55 6.66
C ASN A 13 0.08 17.57 5.58
N ASN A 14 -0.84 18.48 5.27
CA ASN A 14 -0.52 19.83 4.85
C ASN A 14 -1.49 20.80 5.55
N ASN A 15 -1.00 21.52 6.56
CA ASN A 15 -1.74 22.61 7.17
C ASN A 15 -1.41 23.88 6.37
N ASN A 16 -2.32 24.32 5.52
CA ASN A 16 -2.39 25.71 5.08
C ASN A 16 -3.80 26.01 4.56
N SER A 17 -4.56 26.75 5.36
CA SER A 17 -5.79 27.40 4.93
C SER A 17 -5.45 28.59 4.03
N GLN A 18 -5.68 28.47 2.73
CA GLN A 18 -5.74 29.61 1.82
C GLN A 18 -7.13 29.68 1.19
N ASN A 19 -7.86 30.75 1.51
CA ASN A 19 -9.15 31.06 0.92
C ASN A 19 -8.93 31.51 -0.53
N PHE A 20 -9.42 30.73 -1.50
CA PHE A 20 -9.48 31.17 -2.89
C PHE A 20 -10.84 31.82 -3.19
N THR A 21 -10.85 33.15 -3.22
CA THR A 21 -11.99 33.93 -3.72
C THR A 21 -12.00 33.89 -5.24
N ILE A 22 -12.87 33.07 -5.84
CA ILE A 22 -13.03 33.02 -7.30
C ILE A 22 -13.96 34.15 -7.75
N SER A 23 -13.39 35.15 -8.42
CA SER A 23 -14.16 36.16 -9.15
C SER A 23 -14.71 35.54 -10.45
N THR A 24 -16.02 35.43 -10.57
CA THR A 24 -16.69 34.94 -11.76
C THR A 24 -16.86 36.05 -12.79
N LYS A 25 -16.04 36.05 -13.84
CA LYS A 25 -16.34 36.83 -15.05
C LYS A 25 -17.46 36.13 -15.84
N SER A 26 -18.54 36.87 -16.07
CA SER A 26 -19.69 36.45 -16.88
C SER A 26 -19.27 36.13 -18.32
N LEU A 27 -19.76 35.01 -18.84
CA LEU A 27 -19.77 34.66 -20.26
C LEU A 27 -21.12 33.98 -20.59
N THR A 28 -21.71 34.41 -21.70
CA THR A 28 -23.16 34.34 -21.92
C THR A 28 -23.66 33.07 -22.60
N ASN A 29 -24.79 32.59 -22.09
CA ASN A 29 -25.88 31.87 -22.79
C ASN A 29 -25.55 30.85 -23.90
N LYS A 30 -25.76 29.56 -23.56
CA LYS A 30 -26.56 28.65 -24.40
C LYS A 30 -27.29 27.63 -23.52
N THR A 31 -28.61 27.81 -23.38
CA THR A 31 -29.48 27.00 -22.51
C THR A 31 -29.88 25.68 -23.17
N ASN A 32 -29.10 24.62 -22.94
CA ASN A 32 -29.55 23.24 -23.20
C ASN A 32 -30.22 22.67 -21.95
N LYS A 33 -31.51 22.33 -22.08
CA LYS A 33 -32.39 21.94 -20.98
C LYS A 33 -32.22 20.45 -20.64
N CYS A 34 -31.09 20.11 -19.99
CA CYS A 34 -30.87 18.76 -19.47
C CYS A 34 -31.64 18.55 -18.16
N ASN A 35 -32.74 17.78 -18.22
CA ASN A 35 -33.40 17.25 -17.03
C ASN A 35 -32.52 16.17 -16.39
N SER A 36 -31.53 16.59 -15.59
CA SER A 36 -30.79 15.69 -14.71
C SER A 36 -31.67 15.35 -13.51
N SER A 37 -32.21 14.13 -13.48
CA SER A 37 -32.72 13.58 -12.22
C SER A 37 -31.53 13.37 -11.30
N PHE A 38 -31.37 14.26 -10.32
CA PHE A 38 -30.47 14.04 -9.19
C PHE A 38 -31.04 12.89 -8.36
N THR A 39 -30.69 11.66 -8.73
CA THR A 39 -30.77 10.52 -7.83
C THR A 39 -29.79 10.81 -6.70
N ASN A 40 -30.33 11.14 -5.52
CA ASN A 40 -29.55 11.31 -4.31
C ASN A 40 -28.83 9.98 -4.02
N SER A 41 -27.58 9.88 -4.48
CA SER A 41 -26.69 8.78 -4.15
C SER A 41 -26.42 8.84 -2.65
N THR A 42 -27.22 8.08 -1.89
CA THR A 42 -26.94 7.80 -0.49
C THR A 42 -25.57 7.13 -0.45
N LEU A 43 -24.56 7.90 -0.03
CA LEU A 43 -23.21 7.42 0.20
C LEU A 43 -23.28 6.28 1.22
N ILE A 44 -23.26 5.04 0.73
CA ILE A 44 -23.14 3.85 1.56
C ILE A 44 -21.75 3.91 2.17
N TYR A 45 -21.67 4.51 3.37
CA TYR A 45 -20.49 4.55 4.21
C TYR A 45 -20.23 3.12 4.70
N THR A 46 -19.69 2.27 3.82
CA THR A 46 -19.23 0.93 4.19
C THR A 46 -18.35 1.08 5.41
N ASN A 47 -18.72 0.44 6.51
CA ASN A 47 -18.08 0.60 7.80
C ASN A 47 -16.71 -0.10 7.77
N ARG A 48 -15.73 0.55 7.13
CA ARG A 48 -14.41 0.00 6.85
C ARG A 48 -13.64 -0.08 8.15
N THR A 49 -13.50 -1.31 8.65
CA THR A 49 -12.66 -1.64 9.80
C THR A 49 -11.26 -1.10 9.59
N LEU A 50 -10.69 -0.45 10.61
CA LEU A 50 -9.29 -0.03 10.64
C LEU A 50 -8.34 -1.18 11.02
N GLU A 51 -8.88 -2.33 11.42
CA GLU A 51 -8.08 -3.53 11.66
C GLU A 51 -7.46 -4.07 10.38
N THR A 52 -6.26 -4.63 10.51
CA THR A 52 -5.58 -5.35 9.45
C THR A 52 -6.23 -6.72 9.27
N LYS A 53 -6.71 -7.01 8.05
CA LYS A 53 -7.17 -8.35 7.68
C LYS A 53 -6.11 -9.05 6.85
N VAL A 54 -5.93 -10.34 7.08
CA VAL A 54 -4.93 -11.16 6.40
C VAL A 54 -5.61 -12.39 5.81
N GLN A 55 -5.39 -12.63 4.52
CA GLN A 55 -5.79 -13.86 3.83
C GLN A 55 -4.54 -14.49 3.25
N CYS A 56 -4.27 -15.76 3.53
CA CYS A 56 -3.10 -16.47 3.01
C CYS A 56 -3.51 -17.72 2.24
N ILE A 57 -2.80 -18.00 1.14
CA ILE A 57 -3.03 -19.15 0.26
C ILE A 57 -1.70 -19.89 0.09
N GLY A 58 -1.74 -21.23 0.15
CA GLY A 58 -0.56 -22.10 0.05
C GLY A 58 0.03 -22.51 1.41
N SER A 59 0.97 -23.47 1.39
CA SER A 59 1.69 -23.95 2.57
C SER A 59 2.69 -22.91 3.09
N LEU A 60 3.14 -23.02 4.35
CA LEU A 60 4.03 -22.04 5.00
C LEU A 60 5.36 -21.77 4.26
N TYR A 61 5.82 -22.72 3.43
CA TYR A 61 7.03 -22.59 2.60
C TYR A 61 6.75 -21.99 1.20
N ASN A 62 5.51 -22.02 0.74
CA ASN A 62 5.06 -21.51 -0.55
C ASN A 62 3.79 -20.65 -0.40
N GLN A 63 3.78 -19.79 0.62
CA GLN A 63 2.62 -19.00 1.00
C GLN A 63 2.58 -17.68 0.20
N SER A 64 1.39 -17.21 -0.11
CA SER A 64 1.14 -15.85 -0.57
C SER A 64 0.03 -15.25 0.28
N CYS A 65 0.29 -14.09 0.86
CA CYS A 65 -0.63 -13.44 1.79
C CYS A 65 -1.04 -12.06 1.29
N LEU A 66 -2.35 -11.81 1.25
CA LEU A 66 -2.97 -10.53 0.97
C LEU A 66 -3.32 -9.83 2.29
N PHE A 67 -2.77 -8.64 2.49
CA PHE A 67 -3.04 -7.80 3.64
C PHE A 67 -3.93 -6.62 3.25
N GLN A 68 -5.08 -6.48 3.92
CA GLN A 68 -5.92 -5.29 3.86
C GLN A 68 -5.65 -4.44 5.10
N ASN A 69 -5.44 -3.13 4.93
CA ASN A 69 -5.05 -2.19 5.99
C ASN A 69 -3.73 -2.60 6.68
N LEU A 70 -2.67 -2.85 5.91
CA LEU A 70 -1.32 -2.96 6.50
C LEU A 70 -0.72 -1.56 6.64
N TYR A 71 -0.27 -1.24 7.86
CA TYR A 71 0.31 0.06 8.19
C TYR A 71 1.83 0.00 8.11
N TYR A 72 2.49 1.14 7.89
CA TYR A 72 3.95 1.26 8.01
C TYR A 72 4.24 2.40 8.97
N VAL A 73 4.71 2.04 10.16
CA VAL A 73 4.89 2.94 11.31
C VAL A 73 6.26 2.62 11.90
N ASP A 74 6.98 3.63 12.36
CA ASP A 74 8.31 3.45 12.99
C ASP A 74 9.32 2.63 12.14
N ASN A 75 9.19 2.72 10.81
CA ASN A 75 10.01 2.03 9.79
C ASN A 75 9.76 0.51 9.68
N THR A 76 8.58 0.04 10.10
CA THR A 76 8.21 -1.37 9.96
C THR A 76 6.74 -1.55 9.61
N PHE A 77 6.44 -2.63 8.88
CA PHE A 77 5.06 -3.03 8.64
C PHE A 77 4.42 -3.44 9.96
N THR A 78 3.25 -2.90 10.24
CA THR A 78 2.52 -3.16 11.48
C THR A 78 1.09 -3.58 11.17
N ILE A 79 0.71 -4.73 11.73
CA ILE A 79 -0.63 -5.30 11.77
C ILE A 79 -1.32 -4.73 13.01
N LEU A 80 -2.45 -4.04 12.83
CA LEU A 80 -3.26 -3.49 13.92
C LEU A 80 -4.51 -4.35 14.09
N ILE A 81 -4.75 -4.90 15.28
CA ILE A 81 -5.96 -5.68 15.60
C ILE A 81 -6.56 -5.29 16.95
N VAL A 82 -7.84 -5.60 17.16
CA VAL A 82 -8.47 -5.59 18.47
C VAL A 82 -8.27 -6.95 19.16
N LYS A 83 -8.28 -6.95 20.49
CA LYS A 83 -8.18 -8.16 21.32
C LYS A 83 -9.29 -9.15 20.98
N GLY A 84 -8.91 -10.40 20.69
CA GLY A 84 -9.82 -11.46 20.24
C GLY A 84 -10.02 -11.55 18.72
N SER A 85 -9.49 -10.62 17.93
CA SER A 85 -9.53 -10.72 16.47
C SER A 85 -8.62 -11.84 15.96
N TYR A 86 -9.16 -12.67 15.06
CA TYR A 86 -8.44 -13.78 14.46
C TYR A 86 -7.44 -13.32 13.40
N LEU A 87 -6.24 -13.90 13.42
CA LEU A 87 -5.26 -13.83 12.33
C LEU A 87 -4.90 -15.27 11.93
N PRO A 88 -4.89 -15.61 10.62
CA PRO A 88 -4.41 -16.90 10.16
C PRO A 88 -2.90 -17.06 10.43
N GLU A 89 -2.41 -18.29 10.45
CA GLU A 89 -0.97 -18.50 10.49
C GLU A 89 -0.32 -18.03 9.18
N TYR A 90 0.66 -17.13 9.30
CA TYR A 90 1.45 -16.65 8.17
C TYR A 90 2.96 -16.73 8.44
N SER A 91 3.69 -17.03 7.38
CA SER A 91 5.14 -17.19 7.38
C SER A 91 5.76 -16.38 6.23
N ILE A 92 5.51 -15.07 6.23
CA ILE A 92 6.09 -14.12 5.28
C ILE A 92 7.47 -13.61 5.72
N ARG A 93 8.21 -12.98 4.79
CA ARG A 93 9.46 -12.24 5.05
C ARG A 93 9.26 -10.78 4.61
N THR A 94 9.30 -9.84 5.55
CA THR A 94 9.27 -8.40 5.29
C THR A 94 10.63 -7.80 4.96
N ASN A 95 11.63 -8.65 4.71
CA ASN A 95 12.97 -8.26 4.27
C ASN A 95 13.61 -9.49 3.59
N ALA A 96 14.30 -9.31 2.46
CA ALA A 96 14.96 -10.41 1.75
C ALA A 96 16.45 -10.57 2.10
N PHE A 97 17.08 -9.54 2.65
CA PHE A 97 18.46 -9.56 3.13
C PHE A 97 18.57 -10.30 4.48
N TYR A 98 17.50 -10.37 5.27
CA TYR A 98 17.44 -11.23 6.45
C TYR A 98 17.05 -12.67 6.09
N MET A 99 17.95 -13.62 6.37
CA MET A 99 17.67 -15.05 6.22
C MET A 99 16.57 -15.55 7.16
N TRP A 100 16.32 -14.84 8.26
CA TRP A 100 15.27 -15.16 9.22
C TRP A 100 13.87 -14.68 8.78
N PRO A 101 12.77 -15.30 9.22
CA PRO A 101 11.42 -14.83 8.92
C PRO A 101 11.10 -13.50 9.61
N THR A 102 11.38 -12.37 8.96
CA THR A 102 10.89 -11.07 9.43
C THR A 102 9.37 -11.00 9.20
N LYS A 103 8.58 -11.07 10.28
CA LYS A 103 7.12 -10.84 10.23
C LYS A 103 6.83 -9.35 10.44
N PRO A 104 5.69 -8.82 9.94
CA PRO A 104 5.20 -7.52 10.38
C PRO A 104 5.04 -7.49 11.90
N ASN A 105 5.30 -6.34 12.53
CA ASN A 105 5.00 -6.13 13.93
C ASN A 105 3.49 -6.29 14.17
N LYS A 106 3.10 -6.88 15.30
CA LYS A 106 1.71 -6.94 15.74
C LYS A 106 1.49 -5.90 16.84
N ARG A 107 0.46 -5.07 16.71
CA ARG A 107 -0.05 -4.21 17.78
C ARG A 107 -1.52 -4.52 18.03
N GLU A 108 -1.82 -4.89 19.26
CA GLU A 108 -3.15 -5.31 19.71
C GLU A 108 -3.73 -4.24 20.64
N PHE A 109 -5.03 -3.98 20.53
CA PHE A 109 -5.75 -2.96 21.30
C PHE A 109 -6.91 -3.59 22.05
N ASP A 110 -7.16 -3.19 23.30
CA ASP A 110 -8.28 -3.72 24.09
C ASP A 110 -9.66 -3.40 23.49
N SER A 111 -9.76 -2.35 22.68
CA SER A 111 -11.00 -1.95 22.03
C SER A 111 -10.76 -1.32 20.66
N TYR A 112 -11.78 -1.37 19.80
CA TYR A 112 -11.77 -0.68 18.51
C TYR A 112 -11.67 0.85 18.66
N VAL A 113 -12.15 1.41 19.79
CA VAL A 113 -12.03 2.84 20.11
C VAL A 113 -10.56 3.23 20.30
N HIS A 114 -9.79 2.45 21.08
CA HIS A 114 -8.36 2.70 21.25
C HIS A 114 -7.57 2.55 19.94
N LEU A 115 -7.92 1.55 19.12
CA LEU A 115 -7.34 1.40 17.77
C LEU A 115 -7.67 2.62 16.90
N GLN A 116 -8.92 3.08 16.88
CA GLN A 116 -9.33 4.25 16.10
C GLN A 116 -8.63 5.53 16.56
N ILE A 117 -8.45 5.73 17.87
CA ILE A 117 -7.69 6.86 18.44
C ILE A 117 -6.23 6.79 18.00
N PHE A 118 -5.58 5.63 18.15
CA PHE A 118 -4.19 5.44 17.71
C PHE A 118 -4.01 5.73 16.22
N VAL A 119 -4.89 5.17 15.39
CA VAL A 119 -4.85 5.37 13.95
C VAL A 119 -5.08 6.84 13.60
N ARG A 120 -6.12 7.50 14.14
CA ARG A 120 -6.43 8.91 13.80
C ARG A 120 -5.44 9.92 14.36
N ASN A 121 -4.87 9.69 15.54
CA ASN A 121 -4.10 10.71 16.25
C ASN A 121 -2.58 10.52 16.12
N ILE A 122 -2.12 9.26 16.12
CA ILE A 122 -0.70 8.89 16.09
C ILE A 122 -0.26 8.53 14.67
N VAL A 123 -0.87 7.50 14.07
CA VAL A 123 -0.46 7.03 12.73
C VAL A 123 -0.83 8.03 11.65
N LYS A 124 -2.01 8.68 11.78
CA LYS A 124 -2.65 9.52 10.76
C LYS A 124 -2.54 8.85 9.40
N PRO A 125 -3.14 7.64 9.28
CA PRO A 125 -2.78 6.71 8.26
C PRO A 125 -3.00 7.37 6.95
N ARG A 126 -1.91 7.25 6.28
CA ARG A 126 -1.62 7.85 5.04
C ARG A 126 -2.61 6.98 4.07
N ARG A 127 -3.12 7.35 2.85
CA ARG A 127 -3.72 6.41 1.82
C ARG A 127 -3.07 6.26 0.40
N ILE A 128 -2.83 4.99 -0.03
CA ILE A 128 -2.39 4.45 -1.33
C ILE A 128 -3.57 3.63 -1.90
N PRO A 129 -3.93 3.80 -3.18
CA PRO A 129 -4.95 3.02 -3.84
C PRO A 129 -4.38 1.73 -4.47
N TYR A 130 -5.28 0.83 -4.88
CA TYR A 130 -4.98 -0.44 -5.56
C TYR A 130 -4.13 -1.41 -4.73
N VAL A 131 -3.51 -2.38 -5.39
CA VAL A 131 -2.69 -3.44 -4.82
C VAL A 131 -1.21 -3.06 -4.96
N THR A 132 -0.42 -3.29 -3.92
CA THR A 132 1.04 -3.08 -3.92
C THR A 132 1.73 -4.41 -3.64
N LEU A 133 2.43 -4.96 -4.62
CA LEU A 133 3.25 -6.15 -4.41
C LEU A 133 4.48 -5.77 -3.59
N TYR A 134 4.80 -6.59 -2.60
CA TYR A 134 6.00 -6.44 -1.79
C TYR A 134 6.78 -7.73 -1.70
N PHE A 135 8.03 -7.62 -2.11
CA PHE A 135 9.02 -8.66 -2.08
C PHE A 135 10.38 -7.96 -1.97
N GLY A 136 11.41 -8.75 -1.71
CA GLY A 136 12.78 -8.30 -1.85
C GLY A 136 13.59 -9.39 -2.54
N GLN A 137 14.76 -9.02 -2.99
CA GLN A 137 15.72 -9.89 -3.63
C GLN A 137 17.14 -9.48 -3.22
N LEU A 138 18.12 -10.30 -3.59
CA LEU A 138 19.53 -9.91 -3.57
C LEU A 138 19.95 -9.40 -4.96
N TRP A 139 21.17 -8.85 -5.05
CA TRP A 139 21.85 -8.54 -6.32
C TRP A 139 21.01 -7.70 -7.31
N LEU A 140 20.58 -6.51 -6.88
CA LEU A 140 19.67 -5.62 -7.63
C LEU A 140 20.14 -5.23 -9.06
N TRP A 141 21.43 -5.38 -9.37
CA TRP A 141 22.02 -5.17 -10.70
C TRP A 141 21.84 -6.36 -11.65
N ASN A 142 21.43 -7.54 -11.17
CA ASN A 142 21.30 -8.75 -11.97
C ASN A 142 19.83 -8.99 -12.38
N ILE A 143 19.56 -8.91 -13.69
CA ILE A 143 18.22 -9.13 -14.27
C ILE A 143 17.67 -10.54 -14.01
N GLY A 144 18.53 -11.56 -13.89
CA GLY A 144 18.10 -12.91 -13.52
C GLY A 144 17.41 -12.93 -12.16
N HIS A 145 18.00 -12.31 -11.15
CA HIS A 145 17.36 -12.18 -9.84
C HIS A 145 16.10 -11.30 -9.90
N ALA A 146 16.12 -10.21 -10.68
CA ALA A 146 14.93 -9.38 -10.90
C ALA A 146 13.73 -10.21 -11.37
N LEU A 147 13.96 -11.09 -12.35
CA LEU A 147 12.92 -11.95 -12.93
C LEU A 147 12.54 -13.13 -12.02
N PHE A 148 13.50 -13.89 -11.50
CA PHE A 148 13.23 -15.14 -10.78
C PHE A 148 12.97 -14.97 -9.28
N ASP A 149 13.69 -14.07 -8.61
CA ASP A 149 13.58 -13.87 -7.15
C ASP A 149 12.51 -12.83 -6.81
N GLY A 150 12.34 -11.82 -7.69
CA GLY A 150 11.35 -10.75 -7.56
C GLY A 150 10.05 -11.02 -8.32
N LEU A 151 10.06 -10.91 -9.66
CA LEU A 151 8.83 -10.84 -10.45
C LEU A 151 8.05 -12.15 -10.56
N TYR A 152 8.72 -13.28 -10.81
CA TYR A 152 8.06 -14.59 -10.90
C TYR A 152 7.21 -14.90 -9.67
N PRO A 153 7.73 -14.83 -8.43
CA PRO A 153 6.94 -15.17 -7.26
C PRO A 153 5.90 -14.05 -6.96
N ALA A 154 6.16 -12.79 -7.30
CA ALA A 154 5.15 -11.72 -7.25
C ALA A 154 3.96 -11.97 -8.21
N TYR A 155 4.22 -12.44 -9.43
CA TYR A 155 3.20 -12.84 -10.41
C TYR A 155 2.37 -14.04 -9.93
N VAL A 156 3.02 -15.06 -9.36
CA VAL A 156 2.32 -16.20 -8.73
C VAL A 156 1.37 -15.74 -7.63
N ALA A 157 1.74 -14.72 -6.84
CA ALA A 157 0.85 -14.14 -5.84
C ALA A 157 -0.38 -13.43 -6.47
N LEU A 158 -0.22 -12.72 -7.59
CA LEU A 158 -1.34 -12.11 -8.33
C LEU A 158 -2.32 -13.14 -8.91
N ILE A 159 -1.83 -14.30 -9.37
CA ILE A 159 -2.68 -15.41 -9.85
C ILE A 159 -3.46 -16.03 -8.68
N ARG A 160 -2.78 -16.34 -7.57
CA ARG A 160 -3.41 -16.97 -6.39
C ARG A 160 -4.56 -16.14 -5.83
N PHE A 161 -4.43 -14.82 -5.87
CA PHE A 161 -5.52 -13.90 -5.56
C PHE A 161 -6.21 -13.44 -6.86
N SER A 162 -6.80 -14.36 -7.63
CA SER A 162 -7.57 -14.00 -8.83
C SER A 162 -8.73 -13.04 -8.47
N PRO A 163 -9.04 -12.00 -9.28
CA PRO A 163 -8.44 -11.63 -10.57
C PRO A 163 -7.36 -10.54 -10.46
N ARG A 164 -6.56 -10.47 -9.38
CA ARG A 164 -5.61 -9.34 -9.16
C ARG A 164 -4.58 -9.17 -10.29
N HIS A 165 -4.23 -10.23 -11.02
CA HIS A 165 -3.35 -10.15 -12.20
C HIS A 165 -3.95 -9.36 -13.38
N LEU A 166 -5.27 -9.16 -13.42
CA LEU A 166 -5.98 -8.36 -14.42
C LEU A 166 -6.17 -6.89 -14.01
N HIS A 167 -5.61 -6.48 -12.86
CA HIS A 167 -5.77 -5.13 -12.34
C HIS A 167 -4.42 -4.42 -12.18
N PRO A 168 -4.33 -3.12 -12.45
CA PRO A 168 -3.11 -2.36 -12.23
C PRO A 168 -2.64 -2.45 -10.77
N PHE A 169 -1.35 -2.72 -10.57
CA PHE A 169 -0.69 -2.82 -9.27
C PHE A 169 0.60 -1.99 -9.25
N ARG A 170 1.01 -1.57 -8.06
CA ARG A 170 2.34 -1.01 -7.80
C ARG A 170 3.28 -2.11 -7.31
N ILE A 171 4.58 -1.93 -7.51
CA ILE A 171 5.57 -2.67 -6.72
C ILE A 171 6.08 -1.73 -5.63
N LEU A 172 6.25 -2.27 -4.43
CA LEU A 172 7.11 -1.73 -3.39
C LEU A 172 8.34 -2.63 -3.35
N ALA A 173 9.52 -2.05 -3.50
CA ALA A 173 10.77 -2.81 -3.44
C ALA A 173 11.81 -2.08 -2.59
N ASP A 174 12.67 -2.86 -1.94
CA ASP A 174 13.88 -2.35 -1.29
C ASP A 174 14.99 -2.14 -2.31
N VAL A 175 14.69 -1.33 -3.34
CA VAL A 175 15.69 -0.79 -4.25
C VAL A 175 16.36 0.40 -3.56
N GLY A 176 17.65 0.22 -3.21
CA GLY A 176 18.47 1.26 -2.62
C GLY A 176 18.81 2.38 -3.60
N GLU A 177 19.59 3.35 -3.15
CA GLU A 177 20.22 4.34 -4.05
C GLU A 177 21.35 3.64 -4.81
N CYS A 178 21.04 3.17 -6.02
CA CYS A 178 21.87 2.31 -6.84
C CYS A 178 21.83 2.79 -8.29
N GLN A 179 22.98 3.10 -8.87
CA GLN A 179 23.08 3.73 -10.19
C GLN A 179 22.81 2.75 -11.34
N ASP A 180 23.24 1.49 -11.21
CA ASP A 180 23.14 0.46 -12.26
C ASP A 180 22.08 -0.63 -11.97
N CYS A 181 21.03 -0.29 -11.23
CA CYS A 181 20.04 -1.27 -10.80
C CYS A 181 19.01 -1.60 -11.89
N TRP A 182 19.35 -2.54 -12.78
CA TRP A 182 18.44 -3.09 -13.81
C TRP A 182 17.08 -3.54 -13.26
N SER A 183 17.04 -3.99 -12.01
CA SER A 183 15.79 -4.38 -11.35
C SER A 183 14.79 -3.23 -11.21
N GLU A 184 15.24 -1.99 -11.10
CA GLU A 184 14.34 -0.83 -11.03
C GLU A 184 13.60 -0.60 -12.35
N ASP A 185 14.28 -0.68 -13.48
CA ASP A 185 13.66 -0.59 -14.81
C ASP A 185 12.71 -1.77 -15.06
N VAL A 186 13.17 -3.00 -14.78
CA VAL A 186 12.36 -4.23 -14.90
C VAL A 186 11.09 -4.17 -14.05
N TYR A 187 11.18 -3.72 -12.79
CA TYR A 187 10.01 -3.60 -11.91
C TYR A 187 9.09 -2.46 -12.32
N SER A 188 9.65 -1.34 -12.79
CA SER A 188 8.86 -0.17 -13.22
C SER A 188 8.08 -0.47 -14.50
N ARG A 189 8.63 -1.28 -15.42
CA ARG A 189 7.92 -1.77 -16.62
C ARG A 189 6.84 -2.80 -16.28
N PHE A 190 7.09 -3.68 -15.31
CA PHE A 190 6.13 -4.71 -14.91
C PHE A 190 4.99 -4.17 -14.04
N ALA A 191 5.26 -3.18 -13.18
CA ALA A 191 4.25 -2.53 -12.36
C ALA A 191 3.45 -1.52 -13.19
N GLY A 192 2.23 -1.87 -13.60
CA GLY A 192 1.35 -0.98 -14.37
C GLY A 192 0.94 0.32 -13.67
N LEU A 193 1.27 0.50 -12.38
CA LEU A 193 1.13 1.76 -11.62
C LEU A 193 2.47 2.31 -11.10
N GLY A 194 3.61 1.75 -11.53
CA GLY A 194 4.95 2.18 -11.15
C GLY A 194 5.47 1.62 -9.82
N LEU A 195 6.69 2.04 -9.49
CA LEU A 195 7.50 1.55 -8.38
C LEU A 195 7.52 2.53 -7.19
N ILE A 196 7.44 1.99 -5.97
CA ILE A 196 7.68 2.70 -4.72
C ILE A 196 8.98 2.16 -4.12
N LYS A 197 9.93 3.02 -3.82
CA LYS A 197 11.20 2.64 -3.18
C LYS A 197 11.02 2.62 -1.66
N GLN A 198 11.48 1.58 -0.97
CA GLN A 198 11.25 1.41 0.47
C GLN A 198 11.77 2.57 1.33
N PHE A 199 12.87 3.23 0.92
CA PHE A 199 13.36 4.43 1.63
C PHE A 199 12.35 5.59 1.65
N VAL A 200 11.44 5.68 0.67
CA VAL A 200 10.37 6.69 0.65
C VAL A 200 9.42 6.44 1.82
N LEU A 201 9.05 5.19 2.06
CA LEU A 201 8.24 4.82 3.23
C LEU A 201 8.97 5.11 4.55
N ASN A 202 10.30 4.88 4.62
CA ASN A 202 11.13 5.24 5.77
C ASN A 202 11.23 6.75 6.04
N LYS A 203 11.13 7.59 5.01
CA LYS A 203 11.11 9.06 5.15
C LYS A 203 9.69 9.54 5.53
N LEU A 204 8.65 8.90 5.00
CA LEU A 204 7.24 9.16 5.33
C LEU A 204 6.85 8.76 6.75
N SER A 205 7.26 7.58 7.22
CA SER A 205 6.98 7.07 8.59
C SER A 205 7.53 8.00 9.68
N LYS A 206 8.67 8.65 9.42
CA LYS A 206 9.33 9.60 10.33
C LYS A 206 8.75 11.02 10.27
N GLY A 207 7.71 11.26 9.46
CA GLY A 207 7.12 12.60 9.26
C GLY A 207 8.03 13.60 8.54
N ARG A 208 9.11 13.15 7.87
CA ARG A 208 10.17 14.02 7.32
C ARG A 208 9.94 14.50 5.89
N PHE A 209 8.78 14.22 5.29
CA PHE A 209 8.45 14.64 3.93
C PHE A 209 7.36 15.73 3.95
N LEU A 210 7.80 16.96 3.70
CA LEU A 210 6.96 18.08 3.28
C LEU A 210 6.98 18.15 1.74
N SER A 211 5.95 18.78 1.15
CA SER A 211 5.72 19.05 -0.29
C SER A 211 5.32 17.88 -1.22
N ASN A 212 4.01 17.83 -1.50
CA ASN A 212 3.28 17.86 -2.80
C ASN A 212 3.77 17.15 -4.08
N ASN A 213 5.03 16.71 -4.26
CA ASN A 213 5.50 16.17 -5.55
C ASN A 213 5.50 14.63 -5.57
N TRP A 214 4.30 14.03 -5.61
CA TRP A 214 4.10 12.59 -5.83
C TRP A 214 2.87 12.33 -6.72
N MET A 215 3.06 12.43 -8.04
CA MET A 215 2.28 11.75 -9.09
C MET A 215 3.25 11.19 -10.12
#